data_AF-A0A0N8QWA4-F1
#
_entry.id   AF-A0A0N8QWA4-F1
#
_cell.length_a   1.000
_cell.length_b   1.000
_cell.length_c   1.000
_cell.angle_alpha   90.00
_cell.angle_beta   90.00
_cell.angle_gamma   90.00
#
_symmetry.space_group_name_H-M   'P 1'
#
loop_
_entity.id
_entity.type
_entity.pdbx_description
1 polymer ?
#
loop_
_entity_poly.entity_id
_entity_poly.type
_entity_poly.pdbx_seq_one_letter_code
_entity_poly.pdbx_strand_id
1 'polypeptide(L)'
;MKALYHRDFSFFNQASKLLEYLNMEAISERMYLRQPPMESYDAYEMPMMLRVALGQMAIDKYPLNAAWALAWALTDPAISRGKPVARCMDLFQRLFTAEYEKQFPDGLKLPNNKARRWIGYNPSSPFLNVPRIATGDLPDVSMTSGTRKKLQLLVQACTAVLAPFSRYIGRNADNVDMHDALDALLLLPPSLWPDDSKHELQRLQSDVGTGAILMTLDELAARFNSDGAQARNQIVALTKILGDINIGMEPDVLAGSRAPKADDNIVLFATEPDAGMSRVTAAYAAAVVTLDLASIVIIVNGKTSQPAVAALEQHIDSWTHLSSAHRKRLGAYLLMQLRQPPPLASLKRKLGALTPDEKQAIVCCLTYLAHADGPVTPEQVRSLERIYKALQLDSQALYSDLHVAAASSRFATVSAGPAALVPTGSDIKKPGSGIVLDMNKIARLQRETAAVSALLADVFRDGLEEEQEDVQTSAEPSAHSASSTDIHLYGLDAGHSAFLRLLVSRQEWTRQALENATADMDLMLDGALEQINDMAFDLFDMPVSEGDDPIEINPDILSELTL
;
A
#
# COMPACT_ATOMS: atom_id res chain seq x y z
N MET A 1 -42.56 -23.45 -11.18
CA MET A 1 -43.16 -22.27 -10.51
C MET A 1 -42.18 -21.10 -10.45
N LYS A 2 -41.07 -21.19 -9.70
CA LYS A 2 -40.08 -20.10 -9.55
C LYS A 2 -39.53 -19.53 -10.87
N ALA A 3 -39.16 -20.39 -11.83
CA ALA A 3 -38.65 -19.95 -13.14
C ALA A 3 -39.73 -19.30 -14.05
N LEU A 4 -40.99 -19.72 -13.91
CA LEU A 4 -42.11 -19.31 -14.78
C LEU A 4 -42.70 -17.94 -14.40
N TYR A 5 -42.64 -17.56 -13.12
CA TYR A 5 -43.25 -16.33 -12.60
C TYR A 5 -42.24 -15.37 -11.97
N HIS A 6 -40.95 -15.45 -12.34
CA HIS A 6 -39.90 -14.58 -11.80
C HIS A 6 -40.14 -13.07 -12.02
N ARG A 7 -40.96 -12.71 -13.01
CA ARG A 7 -41.32 -11.31 -13.32
C ARG A 7 -42.48 -10.75 -12.48
N ASP A 8 -43.29 -11.62 -11.86
CA ASP A 8 -44.34 -11.21 -10.93
C ASP A 8 -43.83 -11.39 -9.49
N PHE A 9 -43.19 -10.34 -8.98
CA PHE A 9 -42.57 -10.34 -7.65
C PHE A 9 -43.56 -10.62 -6.51
N SER A 10 -44.82 -10.19 -6.65
CA SER A 10 -45.86 -10.40 -5.63
C SER A 10 -46.22 -11.87 -5.53
N PHE A 11 -46.54 -12.49 -6.66
CA PHE A 11 -46.83 -13.91 -6.72
C PHE A 11 -45.62 -14.77 -6.33
N PHE A 12 -44.43 -14.43 -6.83
CA PHE A 12 -43.19 -15.17 -6.54
C PHE A 12 -42.88 -15.21 -5.05
N ASN A 13 -42.97 -14.07 -4.36
CA ASN A 13 -42.72 -13.98 -2.92
C ASN A 13 -43.77 -14.78 -2.14
N GLN A 14 -45.05 -14.65 -2.48
CA GLN A 14 -46.14 -15.37 -1.79
C GLN A 14 -46.05 -16.89 -1.97
N ALA A 15 -45.80 -17.36 -3.20
CA ALA A 15 -45.61 -18.78 -3.48
C ALA A 15 -44.36 -19.35 -2.78
N SER A 16 -43.27 -18.58 -2.74
CA SER A 16 -42.03 -19.00 -2.07
C SER A 16 -42.20 -19.09 -0.54
N LYS A 17 -42.91 -18.13 0.07
CA LYS A 17 -43.28 -18.17 1.49
C LYS A 17 -44.19 -19.34 1.84
N LEU A 18 -45.17 -19.64 0.99
CA LEU A 18 -46.02 -20.83 1.17
C LEU A 18 -45.20 -22.12 1.10
N LEU A 19 -44.30 -22.24 0.13
CA LEU A 19 -43.39 -23.38 0.03
C LEU A 19 -42.48 -23.52 1.25
N GLU A 20 -41.95 -22.40 1.77
CA GLU A 20 -41.17 -22.41 2.99
C GLU A 20 -41.99 -22.91 4.18
N TYR A 21 -43.22 -22.42 4.34
CA TYR A 21 -44.14 -22.86 5.39
C TYR A 21 -44.49 -24.35 5.29
N LEU A 22 -44.80 -24.86 4.08
CA LEU A 22 -45.08 -26.28 3.86
C LEU A 22 -43.86 -27.17 4.16
N ASN A 23 -42.65 -26.69 3.87
CA ASN A 23 -41.41 -27.39 4.22
C ASN A 23 -41.11 -27.37 5.74
N MET A 24 -41.85 -26.59 6.53
CA MET A 24 -41.74 -26.51 8.00
C MET A 24 -42.82 -27.33 8.73
N GLU A 25 -43.61 -28.16 8.04
CA GLU A 25 -44.74 -28.95 8.60
C GLU A 25 -44.38 -29.75 9.87
N ALA A 26 -43.11 -30.15 10.04
CA ALA A 26 -42.56 -30.58 11.30
C ALA A 26 -41.21 -29.90 11.57
N ILE A 27 -41.14 -29.12 12.66
CA ILE A 27 -39.87 -28.57 13.16
C ILE A 27 -39.02 -29.74 13.66
N SER A 28 -38.04 -30.14 12.86
CA SER A 28 -37.05 -31.14 13.29
C SER A 28 -36.27 -30.60 14.49
N GLU A 29 -35.92 -31.49 15.42
CA GLU A 29 -34.89 -31.18 16.41
C GLU A 29 -33.57 -30.88 15.65
N ARG A 30 -32.89 -29.78 16.02
CA ARG A 30 -31.56 -29.38 15.49
C ARG A 30 -31.50 -29.06 13.99
N MET A 31 -32.39 -28.19 13.51
CA MET A 31 -32.35 -27.58 12.18
C MET A 31 -31.02 -26.86 11.89
N TYR A 32 -30.30 -26.42 12.93
CA TYR A 32 -28.97 -25.82 12.79
C TYR A 32 -27.88 -26.77 12.23
N LEU A 33 -28.15 -28.08 12.16
CA LEU A 33 -27.28 -29.05 11.49
C LEU A 33 -27.49 -29.11 9.97
N ARG A 34 -28.52 -28.43 9.44
CA ARG A 34 -28.77 -28.32 8.00
C ARG A 34 -28.00 -27.14 7.40
N GLN A 35 -28.00 -27.02 6.08
CA GLN A 35 -27.45 -25.85 5.41
C GLN A 35 -28.36 -24.63 5.62
N PRO A 36 -27.79 -23.45 5.96
CA PRO A 36 -28.59 -22.27 6.22
C PRO A 36 -29.15 -21.65 4.92
N PRO A 37 -30.35 -21.05 4.95
CA PRO A 37 -30.91 -20.36 3.80
C PRO A 37 -30.19 -19.03 3.58
N MET A 38 -29.61 -18.84 2.39
CA MET A 38 -28.87 -17.63 2.02
C MET A 38 -29.74 -16.55 1.37
N GLU A 39 -30.98 -16.87 1.02
CA GLU A 39 -31.94 -15.97 0.39
C GLU A 39 -33.14 -15.72 1.30
N SER A 40 -33.68 -14.50 1.27
CA SER A 40 -34.99 -14.20 1.84
C SER A 40 -35.98 -13.86 0.73
N TYR A 41 -37.17 -14.45 0.82
CA TYR A 41 -38.33 -14.13 -0.03
C TYR A 41 -39.26 -13.10 0.62
N ASP A 42 -38.85 -12.55 1.77
CA ASP A 42 -39.51 -11.47 2.46
C ASP A 42 -38.53 -10.30 2.65
N ALA A 43 -38.92 -9.11 2.19
CA ALA A 43 -38.14 -7.90 2.42
C ALA A 43 -38.19 -7.45 3.89
N TYR A 44 -39.13 -7.98 4.69
CA TYR A 44 -39.40 -7.53 6.05
C TYR A 44 -39.19 -8.62 7.12
N GLU A 45 -38.92 -9.87 6.73
CA GLU A 45 -38.66 -10.95 7.68
C GLU A 45 -37.51 -11.86 7.22
N MET A 46 -36.84 -12.47 8.20
CA MET A 46 -35.92 -13.57 7.93
C MET A 46 -36.66 -14.87 7.56
N PRO A 47 -36.02 -15.76 6.78
CA PRO A 47 -36.50 -17.10 6.54
C PRO A 47 -36.95 -17.80 7.83
N MET A 48 -38.10 -18.46 7.78
CA MET A 48 -38.68 -19.23 8.88
C MET A 48 -37.67 -20.26 9.41
N MET A 49 -37.00 -20.96 8.50
CA MET A 49 -36.00 -21.98 8.84
C MET A 49 -34.83 -21.37 9.64
N LEU A 50 -34.37 -20.18 9.23
CA LEU A 50 -33.30 -19.46 9.92
C LEU A 50 -33.72 -19.07 11.34
N ARG A 51 -34.93 -18.51 11.50
CA ARG A 51 -35.45 -18.15 12.82
C ARG A 51 -35.56 -19.35 13.77
N VAL A 52 -36.04 -20.49 13.28
CA VAL A 52 -36.10 -21.74 14.07
C VAL A 52 -34.70 -22.17 14.51
N ALA A 53 -33.77 -22.27 13.55
CA ALA A 53 -32.43 -22.76 13.82
C ALA A 53 -31.67 -21.88 14.81
N LEU A 54 -31.77 -20.55 14.67
CA LEU A 54 -31.18 -19.60 15.63
C LEU A 54 -31.78 -19.77 17.04
N GLY A 55 -33.10 -19.97 17.14
CA GLY A 55 -33.76 -20.27 18.41
C GLY A 55 -33.26 -21.58 19.05
N GLN A 56 -33.11 -22.62 18.25
CA GLN A 56 -32.58 -23.92 18.70
C GLN A 56 -31.11 -23.81 19.14
N MET A 57 -30.28 -23.07 18.40
CA MET A 57 -28.90 -22.79 18.79
C MET A 57 -28.80 -22.11 20.16
N ALA A 58 -29.70 -21.17 20.45
CA ALA A 58 -29.74 -20.48 21.75
C ALA A 58 -30.14 -21.41 22.92
N ILE A 59 -31.05 -22.36 22.70
CA ILE A 59 -31.44 -23.36 23.70
C ILE A 59 -30.31 -24.36 23.93
N ASP A 60 -29.80 -24.95 22.84
CA ASP A 60 -28.80 -26.01 22.87
C ASP A 60 -27.39 -25.48 23.22
N LYS A 61 -27.25 -24.15 23.32
CA LYS A 61 -25.97 -23.44 23.48
C LYS A 61 -24.98 -23.79 22.36
N TYR A 62 -25.51 -24.13 21.19
CA TYR A 62 -24.72 -24.39 20.01
C TYR A 62 -24.16 -23.06 19.48
N PRO A 63 -22.84 -22.94 19.25
CA PRO A 63 -22.26 -21.70 18.77
C PRO A 63 -22.74 -21.39 17.35
N LEU A 64 -23.10 -20.12 17.11
CA LEU A 64 -23.34 -19.61 15.77
C LEU A 64 -22.02 -19.69 15.00
N ASN A 65 -21.98 -20.51 13.95
CA ASN A 65 -20.81 -20.61 13.07
C ASN A 65 -20.90 -19.57 11.94
N ALA A 66 -19.83 -19.47 11.14
CA ALA A 66 -19.73 -18.50 10.06
C ALA A 66 -20.85 -18.62 9.01
N ALA A 67 -21.21 -19.86 8.61
CA ALA A 67 -22.26 -20.09 7.61
C ALA A 67 -23.64 -19.56 8.06
N TRP A 68 -24.00 -19.80 9.32
CA TRP A 68 -25.25 -19.31 9.90
C TRP A 68 -25.21 -17.81 10.20
N ALA A 69 -24.05 -17.28 10.59
CA ALA A 69 -23.86 -15.84 10.77
C ALA A 69 -23.97 -15.08 9.44
N LEU A 70 -23.42 -15.65 8.35
CA LEU A 70 -23.52 -15.11 7.00
C LEU A 70 -24.97 -15.12 6.51
N ALA A 71 -25.68 -16.23 6.69
CA ALA A 71 -27.11 -16.31 6.36
C ALA A 71 -27.94 -15.28 7.12
N TRP A 72 -27.66 -15.07 8.41
CA TRP A 72 -28.27 -13.97 9.18
C TRP A 72 -27.94 -12.62 8.55
N ALA A 73 -26.66 -12.30 8.34
CA ALA A 73 -26.23 -11.04 7.75
C ALA A 73 -26.87 -10.75 6.38
N LEU A 74 -27.08 -11.78 5.56
CA LEU A 74 -27.66 -11.65 4.23
C LEU A 74 -29.18 -11.58 4.20
N THR A 75 -29.88 -12.06 5.23
CA THR A 75 -31.35 -12.21 5.20
C THR A 75 -32.10 -11.37 6.23
N ASP A 76 -31.42 -10.85 7.27
CA ASP A 76 -32.05 -9.95 8.25
C ASP A 76 -32.28 -8.56 7.64
N PRO A 77 -33.53 -8.11 7.49
CA PRO A 77 -33.84 -6.80 6.90
C PRO A 77 -33.34 -5.62 7.75
N ALA A 78 -33.10 -5.85 9.05
CA ALA A 78 -32.54 -4.82 9.93
C ALA A 78 -31.01 -4.70 9.81
N ILE A 79 -30.36 -5.53 8.99
CA ILE A 79 -28.94 -5.40 8.65
C ILE A 79 -28.84 -4.67 7.31
N SER A 80 -28.22 -3.49 7.32
CA SER A 80 -27.97 -2.72 6.11
C SER A 80 -26.86 -3.39 5.30
N ARG A 81 -27.24 -3.88 4.12
CA ARG A 81 -26.36 -4.50 3.13
C ARG A 81 -26.05 -3.43 2.08
N GLY A 82 -24.83 -2.88 2.10
CA GLY A 82 -24.42 -1.87 1.13
C GLY A 82 -24.40 -2.42 -0.31
N LYS A 83 -24.34 -1.52 -1.31
CA LYS A 83 -24.20 -1.87 -2.74
C LYS A 83 -23.05 -2.88 -3.02
N PRO A 84 -21.89 -2.85 -2.32
CA PRO A 84 -20.84 -3.84 -2.51
C PRO A 84 -21.27 -5.29 -2.31
N VAL A 85 -22.17 -5.56 -1.36
CA VAL A 85 -22.68 -6.91 -1.10
C VAL A 85 -23.46 -7.44 -2.30
N ALA A 86 -24.29 -6.60 -2.92
CA ALA A 86 -25.10 -6.99 -4.08
C ALA A 86 -24.26 -7.23 -5.34
N ARG A 87 -23.23 -6.39 -5.57
CA ARG A 87 -22.36 -6.52 -6.77
C ARG A 87 -21.31 -7.60 -6.64
N CYS A 88 -20.74 -7.76 -5.45
CA CYS A 88 -19.58 -8.62 -5.18
C CYS A 88 -19.94 -9.71 -4.16
N MET A 89 -21.08 -10.39 -4.35
CA MET A 89 -21.65 -11.32 -3.38
C MET A 89 -20.67 -12.44 -3.00
N ASP A 90 -20.05 -13.10 -3.98
CA ASP A 90 -19.15 -14.22 -3.73
C ASP A 90 -17.89 -13.79 -2.94
N LEU A 91 -17.27 -12.67 -3.33
CA LEU A 91 -16.13 -12.08 -2.61
C LEU A 91 -16.52 -11.66 -1.19
N PHE A 92 -17.71 -11.09 -1.01
CA PHE A 92 -18.24 -10.73 0.31
C PHE A 92 -18.43 -11.97 1.20
N GLN A 93 -18.99 -13.07 0.67
CA GLN A 93 -19.17 -14.30 1.46
C GLN A 93 -17.84 -14.87 1.93
N ARG A 94 -16.82 -14.90 1.05
CA ARG A 94 -15.46 -15.35 1.38
C ARG A 94 -14.82 -14.47 2.45
N LEU A 95 -14.84 -13.14 2.26
CA LEU A 95 -14.26 -12.19 3.21
C LEU A 95 -14.97 -12.22 4.58
N PHE A 96 -16.31 -12.22 4.57
CA PHE A 96 -17.11 -12.25 5.79
C PHE A 96 -16.84 -13.52 6.60
N THR A 97 -16.76 -14.68 5.94
CA THR A 97 -16.47 -15.96 6.59
C THR A 97 -15.10 -15.92 7.27
N ALA A 98 -14.06 -15.49 6.54
CA ALA A 98 -12.70 -15.41 7.06
C ALA A 98 -12.59 -14.44 8.26
N GLU A 99 -13.19 -13.26 8.15
CA GLU A 99 -13.14 -12.26 9.23
C GLU A 99 -14.03 -12.67 10.42
N TYR A 100 -15.15 -13.35 10.19
CA TYR A 100 -15.97 -13.92 11.26
C TYR A 100 -15.20 -14.94 12.08
N GLU A 101 -14.55 -15.91 11.43
CA GLU A 101 -13.79 -16.97 12.09
C GLU A 101 -12.58 -16.41 12.83
N LYS A 102 -11.95 -15.36 12.30
CA LYS A 102 -10.87 -14.64 12.98
C LYS A 102 -11.33 -13.91 14.24
N GLN A 103 -12.48 -13.24 14.20
CA GLN A 103 -13.01 -12.50 15.35
C GLN A 103 -13.71 -13.40 16.38
N PHE A 104 -14.33 -14.50 15.93
CA PHE A 104 -15.12 -15.42 16.75
C PHE A 104 -14.72 -16.88 16.47
N PRO A 105 -13.51 -17.31 16.86
CA PRO A 105 -13.00 -18.65 16.56
C PRO A 105 -13.86 -19.78 17.16
N ASP A 106 -14.45 -19.55 18.34
CA ASP A 106 -15.38 -20.50 18.99
C ASP A 106 -16.85 -20.29 18.59
N GLY A 107 -17.13 -19.35 17.68
CA GLY A 107 -18.46 -18.91 17.29
C GLY A 107 -19.21 -18.09 18.35
N LEU A 108 -20.29 -17.41 17.94
CA LEU A 108 -21.08 -16.58 18.84
C LEU A 108 -22.13 -17.40 19.60
N LYS A 109 -22.12 -17.33 20.92
CA LYS A 109 -23.19 -17.93 21.75
C LYS A 109 -24.41 -17.01 21.75
N LEU A 110 -25.53 -17.52 21.30
CA LEU A 110 -26.79 -16.77 21.23
C LEU A 110 -27.47 -16.72 22.60
N PRO A 111 -28.03 -15.56 23.00
CA PRO A 111 -28.76 -15.46 24.25
C PRO A 111 -30.12 -16.17 24.15
N ASN A 112 -30.49 -16.89 25.21
CA ASN A 112 -31.81 -17.47 25.33
C ASN A 112 -32.79 -16.43 25.90
N ASN A 113 -33.41 -15.65 25.01
CA ASN A 113 -34.38 -14.62 25.39
C ASN A 113 -35.73 -15.22 25.80
N LYS A 114 -36.51 -14.49 26.61
CA LYS A 114 -37.88 -14.88 26.97
C LYS A 114 -38.92 -14.62 25.86
N ALA A 115 -38.55 -13.95 24.78
CA ALA A 115 -39.44 -13.69 23.66
C ALA A 115 -39.72 -14.99 22.90
N ARG A 116 -41.00 -15.37 22.79
CA ARG A 116 -41.47 -16.55 22.05
C ARG A 116 -42.20 -16.07 20.81
N ARG A 117 -41.88 -16.60 19.63
CA ARG A 117 -42.52 -16.20 18.38
C ARG A 117 -43.08 -17.40 17.62
N TRP A 118 -44.32 -17.26 17.17
CA TRP A 118 -45.00 -18.22 16.30
C TRP A 118 -44.48 -18.09 14.88
N ILE A 119 -44.36 -19.21 14.17
CA ILE A 119 -44.08 -19.21 12.73
C ILE A 119 -45.41 -19.36 12.01
N GLY A 120 -45.67 -18.45 11.08
CA GLY A 120 -46.92 -18.44 10.34
C GLY A 120 -46.70 -17.89 8.94
N TYR A 121 -47.53 -18.38 8.03
CA TYR A 121 -47.66 -17.83 6.69
C TYR A 121 -48.93 -16.99 6.64
N ASN A 122 -48.82 -15.75 6.14
CA ASN A 122 -49.97 -14.86 5.95
C ASN A 122 -50.36 -14.84 4.47
N PRO A 123 -51.40 -15.56 4.05
CA PRO A 123 -51.82 -15.62 2.66
C PRO A 123 -52.37 -14.27 2.20
N SER A 124 -52.16 -13.93 0.92
CA SER A 124 -52.79 -12.74 0.30
C SER A 124 -54.31 -12.84 0.22
N SER A 125 -54.86 -14.06 0.24
CA SER A 125 -56.31 -14.28 0.23
C SER A 125 -56.84 -14.29 1.66
N PRO A 126 -57.80 -13.40 2.00
CA PRO A 126 -58.40 -13.36 3.34
C PRO A 126 -59.25 -14.60 3.66
N PHE A 127 -59.57 -15.43 2.65
CA PHE A 127 -60.35 -16.66 2.81
C PHE A 127 -59.51 -17.88 3.17
N LEU A 128 -58.19 -17.79 3.03
CA LEU A 128 -57.28 -18.87 3.42
C LEU A 128 -56.91 -18.71 4.89
N ASN A 129 -57.40 -19.60 5.74
CA ASN A 129 -56.98 -19.67 7.14
C ASN A 129 -55.86 -20.70 7.29
N VAL A 130 -54.62 -20.22 7.39
CA VAL A 130 -53.43 -21.08 7.51
C VAL A 130 -53.03 -21.18 8.99
N PRO A 131 -53.00 -22.40 9.57
CA PRO A 131 -52.67 -22.56 10.98
C PRO A 131 -51.22 -22.13 11.26
N ARG A 132 -50.96 -21.53 12.43
CA ARG A 132 -49.59 -21.23 12.83
C ARG A 132 -48.89 -22.49 13.31
N ILE A 133 -47.61 -22.62 12.99
CA ILE A 133 -46.76 -23.72 13.48
C ILE A 133 -46.33 -23.37 14.90
N ALA A 134 -46.64 -24.27 15.84
CA ALA A 134 -46.23 -24.12 17.23
C ALA A 134 -44.70 -24.33 17.34
N THR A 135 -43.99 -23.28 17.75
CA THR A 135 -42.53 -23.28 17.94
C THR A 135 -42.12 -23.72 19.35
N GLY A 136 -43.08 -24.07 20.22
CA GLY A 136 -42.83 -24.42 21.61
C GLY A 136 -42.13 -23.29 22.36
N ASP A 137 -41.03 -23.63 23.03
CA ASP A 137 -40.24 -22.72 23.88
C ASP A 137 -39.10 -21.98 23.14
N LEU A 138 -39.12 -21.98 21.80
CA LEU A 138 -38.03 -21.38 21.02
C LEU A 138 -37.91 -19.86 21.25
N PRO A 139 -36.73 -19.36 21.64
CA PRO A 139 -36.48 -17.94 21.78
C PRO A 139 -36.39 -17.26 20.40
N ASP A 140 -36.95 -16.06 20.26
CA ASP A 140 -36.73 -15.22 19.09
C ASP A 140 -35.43 -14.41 19.25
N VAL A 141 -34.36 -14.95 18.67
CA VAL A 141 -33.03 -14.33 18.73
C VAL A 141 -32.95 -13.08 17.84
N SER A 142 -33.84 -12.92 16.86
CA SER A 142 -33.87 -11.75 15.96
C SER A 142 -34.17 -10.44 16.69
N MET A 143 -34.76 -10.49 17.87
CA MET A 143 -35.03 -9.30 18.70
C MET A 143 -33.80 -8.85 19.50
N THR A 144 -32.71 -9.63 19.49
CA THR A 144 -31.49 -9.29 20.23
C THR A 144 -30.65 -8.27 19.45
N SER A 145 -30.73 -7.00 19.85
CA SER A 145 -29.94 -5.92 19.23
C SER A 145 -28.41 -6.18 19.29
N GLY A 146 -27.93 -6.87 20.32
CA GLY A 146 -26.49 -7.13 20.54
C GLY A 146 -25.81 -7.96 19.44
N THR A 147 -26.34 -9.14 19.12
CA THR A 147 -25.77 -10.01 18.06
C THR A 147 -25.90 -9.34 16.69
N ARG A 148 -27.07 -8.73 16.41
CA ARG A 148 -27.27 -7.98 15.16
C ARG A 148 -26.23 -6.86 14.99
N LYS A 149 -25.98 -6.07 16.03
CA LYS A 149 -24.96 -5.00 15.99
C LYS A 149 -23.57 -5.54 15.67
N LYS A 150 -23.18 -6.67 16.27
CA LYS A 150 -21.89 -7.32 15.96
C LYS A 150 -21.80 -7.75 14.49
N LEU A 151 -22.86 -8.37 13.96
CA LEU A 151 -22.92 -8.74 12.55
C LEU A 151 -22.91 -7.51 11.65
N GLN A 152 -23.65 -6.44 11.98
CA GLN A 152 -23.66 -5.20 11.21
C GLN A 152 -22.27 -4.57 11.11
N LEU A 153 -21.51 -4.52 12.20
CA LEU A 153 -20.14 -4.01 12.20
C LEU A 153 -19.23 -4.85 11.28
N LEU A 154 -19.38 -6.17 11.31
CA LEU A 154 -18.64 -7.07 10.45
C LEU A 154 -19.02 -6.88 8.97
N VAL A 155 -20.31 -6.73 8.66
CA VAL A 155 -20.79 -6.39 7.31
C VAL A 155 -20.17 -5.07 6.86
N GLN A 156 -20.20 -4.03 7.70
CA GLN A 156 -19.63 -2.71 7.38
C GLN A 156 -18.14 -2.81 7.08
N ALA A 157 -17.36 -3.49 7.93
CA ALA A 157 -15.93 -3.70 7.71
C ALA A 157 -15.65 -4.41 6.37
N CYS A 158 -16.39 -5.48 6.07
CA CYS A 158 -16.25 -6.20 4.79
C CYS A 158 -16.64 -5.31 3.60
N THR A 159 -17.72 -4.53 3.72
CA THR A 159 -18.14 -3.61 2.65
C THR A 159 -17.16 -2.47 2.41
N ALA A 160 -16.48 -1.98 3.45
CA ALA A 160 -15.48 -0.93 3.33
C ALA A 160 -14.27 -1.42 2.52
N VAL A 161 -13.80 -2.64 2.80
CA VAL A 161 -12.72 -3.29 2.03
C VAL A 161 -13.10 -3.50 0.58
N LEU A 162 -14.34 -3.91 0.31
CA LEU A 162 -14.83 -4.17 -1.06
C LEU A 162 -15.32 -2.92 -1.80
N ALA A 163 -15.42 -1.75 -1.14
CA ALA A 163 -16.00 -0.56 -1.73
C ALA A 163 -15.24 -0.04 -2.96
N PRO A 164 -13.89 0.05 -2.98
CA PRO A 164 -13.15 0.50 -4.16
C PRO A 164 -13.38 -0.41 -5.37
N PHE A 165 -13.28 -1.73 -5.16
CA PHE A 165 -13.54 -2.74 -6.19
C PHE A 165 -14.99 -2.70 -6.69
N SER A 166 -15.97 -2.59 -5.78
CA SER A 166 -17.38 -2.48 -6.15
C SER A 166 -17.72 -1.23 -6.97
N ARG A 167 -17.04 -0.10 -6.70
CA ARG A 167 -17.16 1.13 -7.49
C ARG A 167 -16.55 0.95 -8.88
N TYR A 168 -15.39 0.29 -8.98
CA TYR A 168 -14.74 -0.03 -10.25
C TYR A 168 -15.63 -0.92 -11.13
N ILE A 169 -16.15 -2.03 -10.59
CA ILE A 169 -17.11 -2.89 -11.28
C ILE A 169 -18.38 -2.12 -11.67
N GLY A 170 -18.88 -1.28 -10.78
CA GLY A 170 -20.07 -0.48 -11.06
C GLY A 170 -19.90 0.50 -12.23
N ARG A 171 -18.69 1.00 -12.48
CA ARG A 171 -18.36 1.88 -13.61
C ARG A 171 -18.14 1.09 -14.90
N ASN A 172 -17.64 -0.14 -14.79
CA ASN A 172 -17.28 -1.00 -15.92
C ASN A 172 -18.25 -2.17 -16.12
N ALA A 173 -19.52 -2.00 -15.77
CA ALA A 173 -20.52 -3.09 -15.70
C ALA A 173 -20.71 -3.84 -17.04
N ASP A 174 -20.39 -3.20 -18.16
CA ASP A 174 -20.54 -3.77 -19.51
C ASP A 174 -19.35 -4.66 -19.93
N ASN A 175 -18.20 -4.59 -19.24
CA ASN A 175 -16.98 -5.35 -19.58
C ASN A 175 -16.59 -6.30 -18.45
N VAL A 176 -17.06 -7.54 -18.54
CA VAL A 176 -16.79 -8.60 -17.55
C VAL A 176 -15.29 -8.92 -17.44
N ASP A 177 -14.55 -8.82 -18.55
CA ASP A 177 -13.10 -9.09 -18.58
C ASP A 177 -12.29 -8.12 -17.70
N MET A 178 -12.84 -6.93 -17.40
CA MET A 178 -12.18 -5.97 -16.50
C MET A 178 -12.25 -6.37 -15.03
N HIS A 179 -13.06 -7.36 -14.65
CA HIS A 179 -13.12 -7.83 -13.27
C HIS A 179 -11.87 -8.59 -12.84
N ASP A 180 -11.20 -9.24 -13.79
CA ASP A 180 -9.98 -10.03 -13.57
C ASP A 180 -8.70 -9.27 -14.00
N ALA A 181 -8.85 -8.05 -14.52
CA ALA A 181 -7.73 -7.20 -14.87
C ALA A 181 -6.91 -6.80 -13.62
N LEU A 182 -5.61 -6.58 -13.81
CA LEU A 182 -4.70 -6.18 -12.73
C LEU A 182 -5.22 -4.96 -11.95
N ASP A 183 -5.81 -3.98 -12.62
CA ASP A 183 -6.43 -2.81 -11.99
C ASP A 183 -7.48 -3.15 -10.94
N ALA A 184 -8.30 -4.15 -11.23
CA ALA A 184 -9.34 -4.60 -10.34
C ALA A 184 -8.75 -5.43 -9.20
N LEU A 185 -7.76 -6.29 -9.50
CA LEU A 185 -7.03 -7.07 -8.50
C LEU A 185 -6.33 -6.19 -7.47
N LEU A 186 -5.65 -5.12 -7.90
CA LEU A 186 -4.95 -4.19 -7.02
C LEU A 186 -5.86 -3.45 -6.03
N LEU A 187 -7.18 -3.43 -6.27
CA LEU A 187 -8.19 -2.87 -5.34
C LEU A 187 -8.67 -3.88 -4.29
N LEU A 188 -8.27 -5.15 -4.40
CA LEU A 188 -8.64 -6.22 -3.49
C LEU A 188 -7.44 -6.68 -2.64
N PRO A 189 -7.66 -7.10 -1.39
CA PRO A 189 -6.66 -7.84 -0.63
C PRO A 189 -6.21 -9.11 -1.40
N PRO A 190 -4.91 -9.48 -1.38
CA PRO A 190 -4.39 -10.66 -2.08
C PRO A 190 -5.09 -11.97 -1.70
N SER A 191 -5.65 -12.06 -0.48
CA SER A 191 -6.43 -13.21 -0.03
C SER A 191 -7.72 -13.44 -0.84
N LEU A 192 -8.24 -12.41 -1.51
CA LEU A 192 -9.45 -12.44 -2.32
C LEU A 192 -9.20 -12.57 -3.83
N TRP A 193 -7.95 -12.53 -4.27
CA TRP A 193 -7.60 -12.67 -5.68
C TRP A 193 -8.01 -14.05 -6.25
N PRO A 194 -8.18 -14.17 -7.58
CA PRO A 194 -8.31 -15.44 -8.26
C PRO A 194 -7.15 -16.38 -7.94
N ASP A 195 -7.38 -17.69 -7.98
CA ASP A 195 -6.38 -18.68 -7.61
C ASP A 195 -5.15 -18.63 -8.53
N ASP A 196 -5.34 -18.36 -9.83
CA ASP A 196 -4.23 -18.20 -10.79
C ASP A 196 -3.30 -17.03 -10.40
N SER A 197 -3.86 -15.87 -10.09
CA SER A 197 -3.08 -14.69 -9.67
C SER A 197 -2.39 -14.89 -8.31
N LYS A 198 -3.03 -15.62 -7.39
CA LYS A 198 -2.41 -16.02 -6.11
C LYS A 198 -1.24 -16.97 -6.33
N HIS A 199 -1.40 -17.96 -7.21
CA HIS A 199 -0.33 -18.88 -7.56
C HIS A 199 0.85 -18.14 -8.22
N GLU A 200 0.59 -17.15 -9.05
CA GLU A 200 1.65 -16.35 -9.64
C GLU A 200 2.37 -15.46 -8.60
N LEU A 201 1.66 -14.89 -7.61
CA LEU A 201 2.30 -14.22 -6.47
C LEU A 201 3.20 -15.19 -5.66
N GLN A 202 2.72 -16.41 -5.40
CA GLN A 202 3.50 -17.44 -4.69
C GLN A 202 4.72 -17.89 -5.50
N ARG A 203 4.56 -17.99 -6.83
CA ARG A 203 5.66 -18.30 -7.75
C ARG A 203 6.69 -17.18 -7.74
N LEU A 204 6.27 -15.92 -7.80
CA LEU A 204 7.16 -14.78 -7.71
C LEU A 204 7.94 -14.77 -6.39
N GLN A 205 7.27 -15.06 -5.27
CA GLN A 205 7.92 -15.21 -3.97
C GLN A 205 8.94 -16.35 -3.96
N SER A 206 8.62 -17.47 -4.59
CA SER A 206 9.52 -18.63 -4.71
C SER A 206 10.71 -18.36 -5.62
N ASP A 207 10.49 -17.68 -6.75
CA ASP A 207 11.51 -17.29 -7.71
C ASP A 207 12.52 -16.36 -7.02
N VAL A 208 12.05 -15.34 -6.29
CA VAL A 208 12.91 -14.39 -5.55
C VAL A 208 13.68 -15.11 -4.46
N GLY A 209 13.02 -16.00 -3.70
CA GLY A 209 13.64 -16.82 -2.67
C GLY A 209 14.39 -15.99 -1.62
N THR A 210 15.72 -16.11 -1.60
CA THR A 210 16.62 -15.30 -0.74
C THR A 210 17.45 -14.28 -1.51
N GLY A 211 17.30 -14.24 -2.83
CA GLY A 211 18.09 -13.42 -3.73
C GLY A 211 17.33 -12.21 -4.26
N ALA A 212 17.73 -11.80 -5.47
CA ALA A 212 17.10 -10.73 -6.21
C ALA A 212 16.94 -11.13 -7.69
N ILE A 213 15.86 -10.68 -8.32
CA ILE A 213 15.55 -10.90 -9.72
C ILE A 213 15.47 -9.56 -10.42
N LEU A 214 16.18 -9.45 -11.54
CA LEU A 214 16.07 -8.35 -12.48
C LEU A 214 15.05 -8.71 -13.57
N MET A 215 14.07 -7.84 -13.79
CA MET A 215 13.07 -7.97 -14.87
C MET A 215 12.59 -6.59 -15.30
N THR A 216 11.76 -6.47 -16.32
CA THR A 216 11.10 -5.19 -16.66
C THR A 216 9.76 -5.05 -15.94
N LEU A 217 9.23 -3.81 -15.86
CA LEU A 217 7.88 -3.59 -15.33
C LEU A 217 6.82 -4.29 -16.18
N ASP A 218 6.98 -4.31 -17.50
CA ASP A 218 6.09 -5.00 -18.43
C ASP A 218 6.10 -6.52 -18.22
N GLU A 219 7.28 -7.12 -17.99
CA GLU A 219 7.38 -8.55 -17.65
C GLU A 219 6.66 -8.90 -16.34
N LEU A 220 6.66 -7.98 -15.36
CA LEU A 220 5.93 -8.15 -14.11
C LEU A 220 4.42 -7.97 -14.31
N ALA A 221 3.99 -6.98 -15.10
CA ALA A 221 2.58 -6.74 -15.42
C ALA A 221 1.97 -7.89 -16.24
N ALA A 222 2.73 -8.43 -17.19
CA ALA A 222 2.33 -9.55 -18.05
C ALA A 222 2.05 -10.83 -17.25
N ARG A 223 2.74 -11.05 -16.11
CA ARG A 223 2.45 -12.18 -15.19
C ARG A 223 1.03 -12.12 -14.62
N PHE A 224 0.42 -10.93 -14.57
CA PHE A 224 -0.95 -10.72 -14.12
C PHE A 224 -1.92 -10.43 -15.28
N ASN A 225 -1.57 -10.86 -16.50
CA ASN A 225 -2.36 -10.63 -17.72
C ASN A 225 -2.66 -9.14 -17.97
N SER A 226 -1.77 -8.24 -17.56
CA SER A 226 -1.88 -6.82 -17.85
C SER A 226 -0.88 -6.43 -18.93
N ASP A 227 -1.40 -5.82 -20.00
CA ASP A 227 -0.59 -5.31 -21.10
C ASP A 227 -0.48 -3.79 -21.02
N GLY A 228 0.72 -3.27 -21.27
CA GLY A 228 0.96 -1.84 -21.48
C GLY A 228 1.35 -1.06 -20.22
N ALA A 229 1.40 0.26 -20.40
CA ALA A 229 1.96 1.18 -19.41
C ALA A 229 1.10 1.26 -18.14
N GLN A 230 1.73 0.98 -17.01
CA GLN A 230 1.09 1.04 -15.70
C GLN A 230 1.08 2.48 -15.16
N ALA A 231 -0.06 2.93 -14.66
CA ALA A 231 -0.19 4.20 -13.97
C ALA A 231 0.58 4.18 -12.64
N ARG A 232 1.07 5.35 -12.18
CA ARG A 232 1.81 5.46 -10.91
C ARG A 232 1.07 4.83 -9.73
N ASN A 233 -0.25 5.01 -9.65
CA ASN A 233 -1.07 4.46 -8.57
C ASN A 233 -1.10 2.93 -8.59
N GLN A 234 -1.11 2.30 -9.77
CA GLN A 234 -1.05 0.84 -9.91
C GLN A 234 0.30 0.31 -9.45
N ILE A 235 1.39 0.95 -9.86
CA ILE A 235 2.75 0.58 -9.44
C ILE A 235 2.89 0.69 -7.92
N VAL A 236 2.35 1.76 -7.32
CA VAL A 236 2.34 1.95 -5.85
C VAL A 236 1.52 0.86 -5.15
N ALA A 237 0.34 0.52 -5.66
CA ALA A 237 -0.48 -0.56 -5.11
C ALA A 237 0.22 -1.92 -5.22
N LEU A 238 0.81 -2.23 -6.37
CA LEU A 238 1.59 -3.44 -6.59
C LEU A 238 2.78 -3.52 -5.64
N THR A 239 3.51 -2.42 -5.46
CA THR A 239 4.65 -2.36 -4.53
C THR A 239 4.23 -2.62 -3.09
N LYS A 240 3.05 -2.13 -2.67
CA LYS A 240 2.50 -2.42 -1.33
C LYS A 240 2.17 -3.89 -1.17
N ILE A 241 1.50 -4.49 -2.15
CA ILE A 241 1.13 -5.91 -2.14
C ILE A 241 2.37 -6.82 -2.12
N LEU A 242 3.39 -6.50 -2.91
CA LEU A 242 4.68 -7.19 -2.88
C LEU A 242 5.33 -7.06 -1.50
N GLY A 243 5.27 -5.88 -0.89
CA GLY A 243 5.75 -5.63 0.47
C GLY A 243 5.09 -6.52 1.52
N ASP A 244 3.76 -6.72 1.43
CA ASP A 244 3.01 -7.59 2.35
C ASP A 244 3.44 -9.07 2.28
N ILE A 245 3.98 -9.50 1.13
CA ILE A 245 4.54 -10.84 0.93
C ILE A 245 6.07 -10.89 1.06
N ASN A 246 6.68 -9.89 1.70
CA ASN A 246 8.12 -9.80 1.96
C ASN A 246 8.97 -9.68 0.67
N ILE A 247 8.43 -9.06 -0.38
CA ILE A 247 9.15 -8.72 -1.60
C ILE A 247 9.31 -7.20 -1.69
N GLY A 248 10.56 -6.73 -1.76
CA GLY A 248 10.89 -5.36 -2.07
C GLY A 248 11.01 -5.15 -3.58
N MET A 249 10.75 -3.92 -4.03
CA MET A 249 10.92 -3.51 -5.43
C MET A 249 11.80 -2.26 -5.49
N GLU A 250 12.80 -2.28 -6.38
CA GLU A 250 13.56 -1.11 -6.81
C GLU A 250 13.26 -0.82 -8.30
N PRO A 251 13.03 0.45 -8.70
CA PRO A 251 13.08 1.68 -7.89
C PRO A 251 11.92 1.79 -6.87
N ASP A 252 12.22 2.19 -5.63
CA ASP A 252 11.21 2.32 -4.57
C ASP A 252 10.32 3.57 -4.76
N VAL A 253 9.16 3.38 -5.40
CA VAL A 253 8.13 4.42 -5.59
C VAL A 253 7.48 4.89 -4.29
N LEU A 254 7.52 4.08 -3.22
CA LEU A 254 6.99 4.44 -1.90
C LEU A 254 7.94 5.40 -1.16
N ALA A 255 9.24 5.36 -1.49
CA ALA A 255 10.26 6.29 -0.99
C ALA A 255 10.36 7.58 -1.83
N GLY A 256 9.43 7.81 -2.77
CA GLY A 256 9.41 9.01 -3.61
C GLY A 256 10.17 8.89 -4.94
N SER A 257 10.74 7.72 -5.25
CA SER A 257 11.42 7.51 -6.54
C SER A 257 10.47 7.69 -7.72
N ARG A 258 11.04 8.01 -8.88
CA ARG A 258 10.29 8.09 -10.14
C ARG A 258 9.68 6.72 -10.45
N ALA A 259 8.40 6.73 -10.84
CA ALA A 259 7.73 5.52 -11.31
C ALA A 259 8.40 4.99 -12.59
N PRO A 260 8.78 3.69 -12.63
CA PRO A 260 9.35 3.06 -13.81
C PRO A 260 8.33 3.02 -14.95
N LYS A 261 8.82 3.12 -16.19
CA LYS A 261 8.05 2.85 -17.42
C LYS A 261 7.99 1.34 -17.70
N ALA A 262 7.16 0.92 -18.65
CA ALA A 262 7.00 -0.47 -19.05
C ALA A 262 8.34 -1.18 -19.35
N ASP A 263 9.21 -0.55 -20.15
CA ASP A 263 10.52 -1.10 -20.54
C ASP A 263 11.64 -0.84 -19.52
N ASP A 264 11.36 -0.12 -18.42
CA ASP A 264 12.37 0.17 -17.42
C ASP A 264 12.67 -1.07 -16.59
N ASN A 265 13.95 -1.28 -16.26
CA ASN A 265 14.36 -2.39 -15.41
C ASN A 265 13.93 -2.15 -13.97
N ILE A 266 13.38 -3.19 -13.37
CA ILE A 266 13.04 -3.27 -11.95
C ILE A 266 13.79 -4.45 -11.32
N VAL A 267 14.04 -4.36 -10.02
CA VAL A 267 14.63 -5.45 -9.25
C VAL A 267 13.70 -5.82 -8.10
N LEU A 268 13.29 -7.09 -8.08
CA LEU A 268 12.54 -7.68 -6.99
C LEU A 268 13.51 -8.41 -6.06
N PHE A 269 13.40 -8.20 -4.76
CA PHE A 269 14.32 -8.80 -3.79
C PHE A 269 13.60 -9.21 -2.51
N ALA A 270 14.13 -10.20 -1.82
CA ALA A 270 13.59 -10.63 -0.54
C ALA A 270 13.84 -9.55 0.53
N THR A 271 12.78 -9.00 1.11
CA THR A 271 12.87 -8.04 2.21
C THR A 271 12.36 -8.66 3.50
N GLU A 272 12.88 -8.20 4.64
CA GLU A 272 12.29 -8.52 5.94
C GLU A 272 11.26 -7.44 6.32
N PRO A 273 10.24 -7.78 7.13
CA PRO A 273 9.29 -6.80 7.63
C PRO A 273 10.00 -5.89 8.63
N ASP A 274 10.51 -4.75 8.16
CA ASP A 274 11.14 -3.75 9.02
C ASP A 274 10.05 -2.82 9.58
N ALA A 275 9.38 -3.28 10.64
CA ALA A 275 8.31 -2.56 11.29
C ALA A 275 8.85 -1.31 12.00
N GLY A 276 8.82 -0.16 11.31
CA GLY A 276 9.04 1.15 11.92
C GLY A 276 10.29 1.91 11.48
N MET A 277 11.08 1.39 10.53
CA MET A 277 12.19 2.15 9.97
C MET A 277 11.72 3.00 8.79
N SER A 278 12.06 4.30 8.80
CA SER A 278 11.79 5.19 7.67
C SER A 278 12.51 4.70 6.43
N ARG A 279 11.79 4.54 5.32
CA ARG A 279 12.35 4.17 4.00
C ARG A 279 13.31 5.22 3.47
N VAL A 280 13.19 6.45 3.95
CA VAL A 280 14.03 7.58 3.62
C VAL A 280 14.81 7.95 4.88
N THR A 281 16.10 7.65 4.87
CA THR A 281 17.04 8.13 5.89
C THR A 281 18.20 8.83 5.20
N ALA A 282 18.74 9.83 5.85
CA ALA A 282 19.85 10.60 5.32
C ALA A 282 21.12 9.71 5.11
N ALA A 283 21.34 8.73 5.99
CA ALA A 283 22.40 7.72 5.84
C ALA A 283 22.17 6.82 4.61
N TYR A 284 20.92 6.46 4.31
CA TYR A 284 20.59 5.72 3.10
C TYR A 284 20.80 6.55 1.83
N ALA A 285 20.38 7.82 1.84
CA ALA A 285 20.61 8.74 0.72
C ALA A 285 22.11 8.91 0.40
N ALA A 286 22.94 9.03 1.45
CA ALA A 286 24.39 9.07 1.33
C ALA A 286 24.98 7.79 0.70
N ALA A 287 24.49 6.63 1.13
CA ALA A 287 24.89 5.33 0.61
C ALA A 287 24.54 5.17 -0.88
N VAL A 288 23.35 5.60 -1.29
CA VAL A 288 22.92 5.61 -2.71
C VAL A 288 23.88 6.46 -3.55
N VAL A 289 24.16 7.72 -3.15
CA VAL A 289 25.06 8.60 -3.90
C VAL A 289 26.48 8.01 -4.01
N THR A 290 26.97 7.40 -2.94
CA THR A 290 28.27 6.72 -2.94
C THR A 290 28.29 5.57 -3.95
N LEU A 291 27.20 4.79 -3.99
CA LEU A 291 27.04 3.68 -4.94
C LEU A 291 26.94 4.18 -6.37
N ASP A 292 26.19 5.26 -6.63
CA ASP A 292 26.07 5.88 -7.96
C ASP A 292 27.45 6.25 -8.51
N LEU A 293 28.27 6.92 -7.70
CA LEU A 293 29.62 7.31 -8.08
C LEU A 293 30.53 6.10 -8.31
N ALA A 294 30.45 5.10 -7.43
CA ALA A 294 31.27 3.90 -7.54
C ALA A 294 30.92 3.08 -8.78
N SER A 295 29.63 2.94 -9.08
CA SER A 295 29.12 2.32 -10.32
C SER A 295 29.64 3.03 -11.56
N ILE A 296 29.74 4.36 -11.56
CA ILE A 296 30.27 5.13 -12.71
C ILE A 296 31.78 4.89 -12.92
N VAL A 297 32.54 4.66 -11.84
CA VAL A 297 33.97 4.33 -11.94
C VAL A 297 34.18 2.91 -12.43
N ILE A 298 33.35 1.97 -11.96
CA ILE A 298 33.47 0.54 -12.26
C ILE A 298 32.91 0.18 -13.64
N ILE A 299 31.83 0.82 -14.08
CA ILE A 299 31.21 0.59 -15.39
C ILE A 299 32.02 1.32 -16.47
N VAL A 300 32.88 0.58 -17.17
CA VAL A 300 33.70 1.10 -18.26
C VAL A 300 33.16 0.56 -19.58
N ASN A 301 32.78 1.47 -20.50
CA ASN A 301 32.22 1.12 -21.82
C ASN A 301 31.01 0.16 -21.75
N GLY A 302 30.19 0.27 -20.70
CA GLY A 302 29.01 -0.59 -20.51
C GLY A 302 29.33 -2.03 -20.09
N LYS A 303 30.57 -2.32 -19.69
CA LYS A 303 30.98 -3.61 -19.15
C LYS A 303 31.43 -3.48 -17.70
N THR A 304 31.10 -4.49 -16.91
CA THR A 304 31.50 -4.63 -15.51
C THR A 304 32.25 -5.94 -15.33
N SER A 305 33.23 -5.93 -14.44
CA SER A 305 33.97 -7.12 -14.05
C SER A 305 33.36 -7.71 -12.78
N GLN A 306 33.28 -9.04 -12.71
CA GLN A 306 32.77 -9.73 -11.52
C GLN A 306 33.52 -9.40 -10.21
N PRO A 307 34.87 -9.23 -10.20
CA PRO A 307 35.60 -8.87 -8.99
C PRO A 307 35.19 -7.49 -8.45
N ALA A 308 34.98 -6.51 -9.33
CA ALA A 308 34.57 -5.17 -8.93
C ALA A 308 33.15 -5.14 -8.35
N VAL A 309 32.22 -5.91 -8.93
CA VAL A 309 30.86 -6.06 -8.39
C VAL A 309 30.88 -6.74 -7.02
N ALA A 310 31.66 -7.81 -6.85
CA ALA A 310 31.80 -8.48 -5.57
C ALA A 310 32.41 -7.57 -4.48
N ALA A 311 33.36 -6.70 -4.87
CA ALA A 311 33.93 -5.71 -3.96
C ALA A 311 32.90 -4.66 -3.52
N LEU A 312 32.01 -4.23 -4.42
CA LEU A 312 30.90 -3.33 -4.07
C LEU A 312 29.89 -4.00 -3.13
N GLU A 313 29.49 -5.24 -3.40
CA GLU A 313 28.58 -6.00 -2.53
C GLU A 313 29.17 -6.16 -1.12
N GLN A 314 30.45 -6.55 -1.02
CA GLN A 314 31.15 -6.59 0.26
C GLN A 314 31.21 -5.22 0.96
N HIS A 315 31.33 -4.15 0.18
CA HIS A 315 31.32 -2.79 0.72
C HIS A 315 29.96 -2.43 1.31
N ILE A 316 28.85 -2.74 0.61
CA ILE A 316 27.48 -2.56 1.12
C ILE A 316 27.28 -3.36 2.40
N ASP A 317 27.76 -4.61 2.44
CA ASP A 317 27.65 -5.47 3.62
C ASP A 317 28.39 -4.91 4.84
N SER A 318 29.47 -4.15 4.62
CA SER A 318 30.28 -3.53 5.67
C SER A 318 29.63 -2.31 6.35
N TRP A 319 28.54 -1.76 5.77
CA TRP A 319 27.82 -0.61 6.31
C TRP A 319 26.96 -0.98 7.52
N THR A 320 27.60 -1.19 8.66
CA THR A 320 26.97 -1.55 9.95
C THR A 320 26.02 -0.48 10.51
N HIS A 321 26.13 0.76 10.03
CA HIS A 321 25.22 1.86 10.38
C HIS A 321 23.87 1.76 9.64
N LEU A 322 23.74 0.87 8.64
CA LEU A 322 22.50 0.61 7.90
C LEU A 322 21.85 -0.70 8.37
N SER A 323 20.52 -0.75 8.37
CA SER A 323 19.77 -1.98 8.67
C SER A 323 20.03 -3.07 7.63
N SER A 324 19.73 -4.32 7.99
CA SER A 324 19.78 -5.44 7.03
C SER A 324 18.86 -5.19 5.83
N ALA A 325 17.69 -4.61 6.06
CA ALA A 325 16.74 -4.25 5.01
C ALA A 325 17.31 -3.20 4.05
N HIS A 326 17.93 -2.13 4.58
CA HIS A 326 18.60 -1.11 3.76
C HIS A 326 19.77 -1.68 2.95
N ARG A 327 20.59 -2.57 3.52
CA ARG A 327 21.70 -3.21 2.80
C ARG A 327 21.22 -4.12 1.67
N LYS A 328 20.20 -4.96 1.92
CA LYS A 328 19.58 -5.80 0.88
C LYS A 328 19.00 -4.95 -0.26
N ARG A 329 18.33 -3.85 0.10
CA ARG A 329 17.79 -2.89 -0.86
C ARG A 329 18.88 -2.21 -1.70
N LEU A 330 19.99 -1.80 -1.09
CA LEU A 330 21.14 -1.24 -1.80
C LEU A 330 21.77 -2.26 -2.76
N GLY A 331 21.81 -3.53 -2.38
CA GLY A 331 22.23 -4.62 -3.28
C GLY A 331 21.29 -4.75 -4.50
N ALA A 332 19.98 -4.70 -4.29
CA ALA A 332 19.00 -4.70 -5.38
C ALA A 332 19.14 -3.47 -6.29
N TYR A 333 19.35 -2.29 -5.69
CA TYR A 333 19.64 -1.06 -6.41
C TYR A 333 20.91 -1.16 -7.25
N LEU A 334 22.00 -1.74 -6.71
CA LEU A 334 23.24 -1.99 -7.47
C LEU A 334 22.98 -2.86 -8.70
N LEU A 335 22.22 -3.95 -8.58
CA LEU A 335 21.90 -4.83 -9.71
C LEU A 335 21.19 -4.08 -10.85
N MET A 336 20.30 -3.15 -10.51
CA MET A 336 19.65 -2.27 -11.47
C MET A 336 20.67 -1.33 -12.15
N GLN A 337 21.54 -0.68 -11.36
CA GLN A 337 22.55 0.25 -11.86
C GLN A 337 23.58 -0.38 -12.80
N LEU A 338 23.96 -1.63 -12.55
CA LEU A 338 24.88 -2.36 -13.41
C LEU A 338 24.33 -2.53 -14.84
N ARG A 339 23.01 -2.45 -15.02
CA ARG A 339 22.33 -2.47 -16.32
C ARG A 339 22.05 -1.07 -16.87
N GLN A 340 21.68 -0.14 -16.00
CA GLN A 340 21.34 1.24 -16.36
C GLN A 340 22.09 2.22 -15.43
N PRO A 341 23.35 2.59 -15.75
CA PRO A 341 24.12 3.51 -14.91
C PRO A 341 23.51 4.91 -14.90
N PRO A 342 23.48 5.59 -13.75
CA PRO A 342 22.95 6.95 -13.66
C PRO A 342 23.85 7.94 -14.43
N PRO A 343 23.27 8.96 -15.10
CA PRO A 343 24.07 9.99 -15.73
C PRO A 343 24.69 10.90 -14.66
N LEU A 344 26.00 11.17 -14.76
CA LEU A 344 26.73 12.08 -13.86
C LEU A 344 26.05 13.46 -13.69
N ALA A 345 25.32 13.92 -14.71
CA ALA A 345 24.60 15.19 -14.66
C ALA A 345 23.49 15.20 -13.60
N SER A 346 22.83 14.06 -13.36
CA SER A 346 21.75 13.95 -12.36
C SER A 346 22.25 14.07 -10.91
N LEU A 347 23.54 13.82 -10.69
CA LEU A 347 24.15 13.80 -9.36
C LEU A 347 24.77 15.14 -8.97
N LYS A 348 25.02 16.05 -9.93
CA LYS A 348 25.71 17.33 -9.69
C LYS A 348 25.06 18.18 -8.60
N ARG A 349 23.73 18.22 -8.54
CA ARG A 349 22.98 18.97 -7.51
C ARG A 349 23.26 18.42 -6.11
N LYS A 350 23.17 17.10 -5.95
CA LYS A 350 23.43 16.40 -4.68
C LYS A 350 24.89 16.47 -4.24
N LEU A 351 25.82 16.44 -5.20
CA LEU A 351 27.27 16.52 -4.97
C LEU A 351 27.76 17.94 -4.65
N GLY A 352 27.00 18.97 -5.08
CA GLY A 352 27.33 20.37 -4.84
C GLY A 352 27.16 20.80 -3.38
N ALA A 353 26.21 20.19 -2.66
CA ALA A 353 25.90 20.49 -1.26
C ALA A 353 26.90 19.89 -0.25
N LEU A 354 27.88 19.10 -0.71
CA LEU A 354 28.83 18.37 0.14
C LEU A 354 29.95 19.26 0.69
N THR A 355 30.35 19.01 1.94
CA THR A 355 31.51 19.63 2.58
C THR A 355 32.83 19.11 1.97
N PRO A 356 33.95 19.85 2.09
CA PRO A 356 35.24 19.40 1.53
C PRO A 356 35.72 18.06 2.13
N ASP A 357 35.48 17.80 3.41
CA ASP A 357 35.89 16.57 4.09
C ASP A 357 35.12 15.34 3.57
N GLU A 358 33.81 15.49 3.32
CA GLU A 358 32.97 14.44 2.74
C GLU A 358 33.37 14.12 1.30
N LYS A 359 33.65 15.16 0.50
CA LYS A 359 34.13 15.01 -0.88
C LYS A 359 35.44 14.21 -0.93
N GLN A 360 36.36 14.50 -0.01
CA GLN A 360 37.66 13.82 0.06
C GLN A 360 37.52 12.35 0.46
N ALA A 361 36.59 12.04 1.35
CA ALA A 361 36.36 10.65 1.75
C ALA A 361 35.64 9.81 0.69
N ILE A 362 34.68 10.39 -0.04
CA ILE A 362 34.07 9.75 -1.21
C ILE A 362 35.17 9.39 -2.22
N VAL A 363 36.06 10.34 -2.50
CA VAL A 363 37.21 10.14 -3.39
C VAL A 363 38.16 9.03 -2.92
N CYS A 364 38.47 8.97 -1.62
CA CYS A 364 39.26 7.88 -1.05
C CYS A 364 38.58 6.52 -1.25
N CYS A 365 37.25 6.46 -1.09
CA CYS A 365 36.48 5.24 -1.34
C CYS A 365 36.52 4.85 -2.83
N LEU A 366 36.31 5.80 -3.74
CA LEU A 366 36.31 5.56 -5.19
C LEU A 366 37.67 5.09 -5.70
N THR A 367 38.77 5.67 -5.20
CA THR A 367 40.13 5.27 -5.58
C THR A 367 40.50 3.88 -5.04
N TYR A 368 40.00 3.49 -3.87
CA TYR A 368 40.11 2.13 -3.36
C TYR A 368 39.35 1.13 -4.24
N LEU A 369 38.08 1.43 -4.55
CA LEU A 369 37.23 0.57 -5.38
C LEU A 369 37.77 0.42 -6.81
N ALA A 370 38.38 1.48 -7.37
CA ALA A 370 39.03 1.42 -8.69
C ALA A 370 40.19 0.40 -8.74
N HIS A 371 40.86 0.12 -7.61
CA HIS A 371 41.94 -0.86 -7.53
C HIS A 371 41.46 -2.29 -7.24
N ALA A 372 40.17 -2.50 -6.99
CA ALA A 372 39.63 -3.83 -6.64
C ALA A 372 39.76 -4.85 -7.79
N ASP A 373 39.76 -4.38 -9.04
CA ASP A 373 39.86 -5.21 -10.26
C ASP A 373 41.28 -5.33 -10.83
N GLY A 374 42.29 -4.79 -10.12
CA GLY A 374 43.69 -4.77 -10.55
C GLY A 374 44.20 -3.37 -10.93
N PRO A 375 45.15 -3.24 -11.88
CA PRO A 375 45.73 -1.95 -12.24
C PRO A 375 44.67 -1.05 -12.89
N VAL A 376 44.56 0.19 -12.39
CA VAL A 376 43.57 1.17 -12.87
C VAL A 376 43.73 1.42 -14.36
N THR A 377 42.65 1.28 -15.12
CA THR A 377 42.67 1.51 -16.57
C THR A 377 42.58 3.01 -16.91
N PRO A 378 43.10 3.44 -18.07
CA PRO A 378 43.01 4.85 -18.49
C PRO A 378 41.57 5.39 -18.53
N GLU A 379 40.59 4.55 -18.83
CA GLU A 379 39.18 4.91 -18.87
C GLU A 379 38.59 5.12 -17.47
N GLN A 380 39.03 4.35 -16.47
CA GLN A 380 38.67 4.58 -15.06
C GLN A 380 39.26 5.91 -14.58
N VAL A 381 40.51 6.21 -14.94
CA VAL A 381 41.14 7.51 -14.63
C VAL A 381 40.35 8.67 -15.25
N ARG A 382 39.92 8.57 -16.52
CA ARG A 382 39.05 9.59 -17.14
C ARG A 382 37.70 9.74 -16.45
N SER A 383 37.16 8.66 -15.88
CA SER A 383 35.89 8.70 -15.15
C SER A 383 36.08 9.36 -13.78
N LEU A 384 37.18 9.05 -13.09
CA LEU A 384 37.59 9.74 -11.87
C LEU A 384 37.88 11.23 -12.12
N GLU A 385 38.58 11.60 -13.19
CA GLU A 385 38.80 13.02 -13.56
C GLU A 385 37.47 13.77 -13.78
N ARG A 386 36.49 13.12 -14.40
CA ARG A 386 35.13 13.70 -14.55
C ARG A 386 34.43 13.88 -13.22
N ILE A 387 34.61 12.94 -12.28
CA ILE A 387 34.04 13.03 -10.92
C ILE A 387 34.75 14.15 -10.12
N TYR A 388 36.09 14.25 -10.16
CA TYR A 388 36.83 15.33 -9.50
C TYR A 388 36.39 16.71 -10.00
N LYS A 389 36.20 16.87 -11.32
CA LYS A 389 35.63 18.10 -11.90
C LYS A 389 34.21 18.38 -11.42
N ALA A 390 33.37 17.35 -11.27
CA ALA A 390 32.02 17.51 -10.74
C ALA A 390 31.99 17.88 -9.25
N LEU A 391 32.96 17.37 -8.46
CA LEU A 391 33.15 17.69 -7.04
C LEU A 391 33.84 19.04 -6.79
N GLN A 392 34.32 19.70 -7.86
CA GLN A 392 35.14 20.93 -7.82
C GLN A 392 36.49 20.74 -7.09
N LEU A 393 37.08 19.55 -7.21
CA LEU A 393 38.40 19.21 -6.66
C LEU A 393 39.49 19.35 -7.73
N ASP A 394 40.73 19.54 -7.30
CA ASP A 394 41.88 19.62 -8.20
C ASP A 394 42.13 18.27 -8.88
N SER A 395 42.14 18.26 -10.22
CA SER A 395 42.39 17.05 -11.01
C SER A 395 43.82 16.52 -10.85
N GLN A 396 44.77 17.33 -10.35
CA GLN A 396 46.14 16.86 -10.05
C GLN A 396 46.19 16.02 -8.76
N ALA A 397 45.30 16.27 -7.80
CA ALA A 397 45.23 15.50 -6.56
C ALA A 397 44.85 14.03 -6.81
N LEU A 398 44.09 13.75 -7.88
CA LEU A 398 43.74 12.40 -8.31
C LEU A 398 44.95 11.48 -8.43
N TYR A 399 46.04 11.96 -9.02
CA TYR A 399 47.23 11.12 -9.25
C TYR A 399 47.94 10.79 -7.93
N SER A 400 47.94 11.71 -6.96
CA SER A 400 48.45 11.46 -5.61
C SER A 400 47.59 10.42 -4.88
N ASP A 401 46.27 10.58 -4.92
CA ASP A 401 45.32 9.68 -4.23
C ASP A 401 45.36 8.27 -4.83
N LEU A 402 45.49 8.16 -6.15
CA LEU A 402 45.64 6.89 -6.84
C LEU A 402 46.94 6.16 -6.43
N HIS A 403 48.03 6.91 -6.22
CA HIS A 403 49.30 6.36 -5.75
C HIS A 403 49.23 5.90 -4.28
N VAL A 404 48.55 6.66 -3.41
CA VAL A 404 48.33 6.29 -1.99
C VAL A 404 47.43 5.05 -1.88
N ALA A 405 46.36 4.97 -2.68
CA ALA A 405 45.48 3.81 -2.75
C ALA A 405 46.21 2.58 -3.33
N ALA A 406 47.00 2.75 -4.40
CA ALA A 406 47.82 1.69 -4.96
C ALA A 406 48.85 1.16 -3.97
N ALA A 407 49.49 2.03 -3.18
CA ALA A 407 50.41 1.62 -2.13
C ALA A 407 49.68 0.79 -1.06
N SER A 408 48.49 1.21 -0.65
CA SER A 408 47.66 0.50 0.33
C SER A 408 47.13 -0.85 -0.17
N SER A 409 46.77 -0.94 -1.45
CA SER A 409 46.30 -2.18 -2.10
C SER A 409 47.43 -3.18 -2.41
N ARG A 410 48.63 -2.69 -2.76
CA ARG A 410 49.82 -3.54 -3.01
C ARG A 410 50.32 -4.28 -1.78
N PHE A 411 50.05 -3.79 -0.57
CA PHE A 411 50.34 -4.54 0.66
C PHE A 411 49.33 -5.67 0.95
N ALA A 412 48.20 -5.72 0.24
CA ALA A 412 47.21 -6.80 0.32
C ALA A 412 47.40 -7.89 -0.76
N THR A 413 48.17 -7.63 -1.83
CA THR A 413 48.22 -8.48 -3.04
C THR A 413 49.58 -9.12 -3.35
N VAL A 414 50.51 -9.23 -2.39
CA VAL A 414 51.71 -10.07 -2.60
C VAL A 414 51.38 -11.54 -2.29
N SER A 415 50.73 -12.22 -3.24
CA SER A 415 50.90 -13.66 -3.42
C SER A 415 50.43 -14.12 -4.81
N ALA A 416 51.41 -14.39 -5.69
CA ALA A 416 51.55 -15.64 -6.47
C ALA A 416 52.16 -15.40 -7.87
N GLY A 417 53.35 -15.96 -8.12
CA GLY A 417 53.83 -16.28 -9.48
C GLY A 417 55.30 -15.93 -9.77
N PRO A 418 56.17 -16.87 -10.22
CA PRO A 418 57.63 -16.77 -10.08
C PRO A 418 58.39 -16.48 -11.39
N ALA A 419 59.57 -15.84 -11.31
CA ALA A 419 60.81 -16.29 -11.95
C ALA A 419 62.01 -15.32 -11.80
N ALA A 420 63.19 -15.89 -11.48
CA ALA A 420 64.56 -15.50 -11.86
C ALA A 420 65.15 -14.19 -11.26
N LEU A 421 66.36 -14.10 -10.68
CA LEU A 421 67.57 -14.94 -10.59
C LEU A 421 68.36 -14.59 -9.30
N VAL A 422 69.18 -15.56 -8.86
CA VAL A 422 70.14 -15.55 -7.72
C VAL A 422 71.30 -14.53 -7.94
N PRO A 423 72.10 -14.11 -6.92
CA PRO A 423 73.11 -15.00 -6.33
C PRO A 423 73.24 -14.98 -4.78
N THR A 424 73.51 -16.20 -4.28
CA THR A 424 74.42 -16.60 -3.19
C THR A 424 74.24 -16.07 -1.76
N GLY A 425 73.75 -16.98 -0.92
CA GLY A 425 74.03 -17.06 0.52
C GLY A 425 73.55 -18.42 1.02
N SER A 426 74.50 -19.33 1.28
CA SER A 426 74.29 -20.74 1.60
C SER A 426 73.43 -20.96 2.86
N ASP A 427 72.41 -21.80 2.64
CA ASP A 427 71.92 -22.89 3.48
C ASP A 427 71.29 -22.68 4.89
N ILE A 428 69.98 -22.97 4.85
CA ILE A 428 69.24 -23.96 5.68
C ILE A 428 68.41 -23.44 6.87
N LYS A 429 67.14 -23.21 6.51
CA LYS A 429 65.87 -23.72 7.08
C LYS A 429 65.21 -23.05 8.31
N LYS A 430 64.29 -22.16 7.93
CA LYS A 430 62.80 -22.23 8.04
C LYS A 430 62.08 -21.82 9.35
N PRO A 431 60.84 -21.31 9.20
CA PRO A 431 60.32 -20.17 9.96
C PRO A 431 58.98 -20.46 10.64
N GLY A 432 58.57 -19.56 11.53
CA GLY A 432 57.19 -19.44 11.98
C GLY A 432 56.87 -17.97 12.20
N SER A 433 56.27 -17.32 11.21
CA SER A 433 55.57 -16.05 11.41
C SER A 433 54.45 -16.00 10.39
N GLY A 434 53.24 -16.30 10.86
CA GLY A 434 52.02 -16.13 10.09
C GLY A 434 51.78 -14.66 9.77
N ILE A 435 51.14 -14.44 8.63
CA ILE A 435 50.62 -13.15 8.20
C ILE A 435 49.54 -12.75 9.21
N VAL A 436 49.80 -11.71 10.00
CA VAL A 436 48.80 -11.07 10.87
C VAL A 436 48.18 -9.94 10.05
N LEU A 437 46.95 -10.16 9.58
CA LEU A 437 46.10 -9.10 9.05
C LEU A 437 45.84 -8.09 10.17
N ASP A 438 46.27 -6.84 9.96
CA ASP A 438 46.12 -5.76 10.94
C ASP A 438 44.67 -5.25 10.92
N MET A 439 43.80 -5.96 11.64
CA MET A 439 42.36 -5.69 11.78
C MET A 439 42.05 -4.27 12.25
N ASN A 440 43.02 -3.56 12.84
CA ASN A 440 42.88 -2.18 13.26
C ASN A 440 42.85 -1.20 12.07
N LYS A 441 43.52 -1.50 10.94
CA LYS A 441 43.50 -0.65 9.75
C LYS A 441 42.21 -0.80 8.95
N ILE A 442 41.71 -2.03 8.84
CA ILE A 442 40.38 -2.31 8.26
C ILE A 442 39.30 -1.65 9.11
N ALA A 443 39.37 -1.78 10.45
CA ALA A 443 38.44 -1.10 11.36
C ALA A 443 38.54 0.43 11.33
N ARG A 444 39.70 1.00 10.98
CA ARG A 444 39.90 2.44 10.83
C ARG A 444 39.32 2.96 9.52
N LEU A 445 39.56 2.27 8.41
CA LEU A 445 38.91 2.55 7.13
C LEU A 445 37.39 2.38 7.22
N GLN A 446 36.91 1.33 7.90
CA GLN A 446 35.48 1.13 8.15
C GLN A 446 34.86 2.24 9.00
N ARG A 447 35.58 2.75 10.02
CA ARG A 447 35.14 3.92 10.79
C ARG A 447 35.14 5.19 9.95
N GLU A 448 36.14 5.38 9.10
CA GLU A 448 36.25 6.56 8.24
C GLU A 448 35.15 6.55 7.17
N THR A 449 34.83 5.41 6.55
CA THR A 449 33.69 5.31 5.61
C THR A 449 32.33 5.40 6.30
N ALA A 450 32.16 4.79 7.48
CA ALA A 450 30.94 4.93 8.26
C ALA A 450 30.74 6.36 8.78
N ALA A 451 31.82 7.06 9.13
CA ALA A 451 31.80 8.46 9.50
C ALA A 451 31.37 9.34 8.31
N VAL A 452 31.70 8.95 7.08
CA VAL A 452 31.37 9.70 5.87
C VAL A 452 29.92 9.49 5.48
N SER A 453 29.42 8.26 5.57
CA SER A 453 27.98 8.02 5.45
C SER A 453 27.17 8.71 6.57
N ALA A 454 27.73 8.86 7.77
CA ALA A 454 27.10 9.58 8.88
C ALA A 454 27.17 11.11 8.74
N LEU A 455 28.26 11.65 8.20
CA LEU A 455 28.41 13.10 7.93
C LEU A 455 27.50 13.53 6.79
N LEU A 456 27.47 12.75 5.70
CA LEU A 456 26.53 12.94 4.61
C LEU A 456 25.07 12.86 5.10
N ALA A 457 24.80 12.07 6.15
CA ALA A 457 23.48 11.99 6.76
C ALA A 457 23.05 13.28 7.50
N ASP A 458 23.98 14.13 7.93
CA ASP A 458 23.61 15.45 8.48
C ASP A 458 23.30 16.45 7.36
N VAL A 459 23.99 16.39 6.22
CA VAL A 459 23.69 17.24 5.05
C VAL A 459 22.35 16.91 4.41
N PHE A 460 21.99 15.62 4.36
CA PHE A 460 20.67 15.19 3.87
C PHE A 460 19.56 15.33 4.91
N ARG A 461 19.83 15.79 6.14
CA ARG A 461 18.78 16.07 7.14
C ARG A 461 18.05 17.37 6.82
N ASP A 462 18.80 18.40 6.40
CA ASP A 462 18.25 19.73 6.08
C ASP A 462 17.55 19.77 4.71
N GLY A 463 18.00 18.98 3.73
CA GLY A 463 17.38 18.91 2.40
C GLY A 463 16.07 18.11 2.32
N LEU A 464 15.75 17.31 3.35
CA LEU A 464 14.49 16.55 3.43
C LEU A 464 13.30 17.41 3.89
N GLU A 465 13.58 18.56 4.52
CA GLU A 465 12.58 19.56 4.88
C GLU A 465 12.25 20.46 3.66
N GLU A 466 13.24 20.75 2.80
CA GLU A 466 13.05 21.56 1.59
C GLU A 466 12.42 20.79 0.40
N GLU A 467 12.68 19.48 0.24
CA GLU A 467 12.08 18.68 -0.85
C GLU A 467 10.62 18.22 -0.57
N GLN A 468 10.04 18.55 0.59
CA GLN A 468 8.61 18.32 0.87
C GLN A 468 7.70 19.46 0.36
N GLU A 469 8.25 20.63 0.05
CA GLU A 469 7.47 21.77 -0.46
C GLU A 469 7.36 21.81 -1.99
N ASP A 470 8.18 21.06 -2.74
CA ASP A 470 8.34 21.25 -4.20
C ASP A 470 7.55 20.26 -5.09
N VAL A 471 6.51 19.62 -4.54
CA VAL A 471 5.48 18.91 -5.34
C VAL A 471 4.09 19.48 -5.05
N GLN A 472 3.93 20.79 -5.23
CA GLN A 472 2.65 21.37 -5.60
C GLN A 472 2.80 22.18 -6.89
N THR A 473 2.10 21.68 -7.90
CA THR A 473 1.95 22.20 -9.26
C THR A 473 1.67 23.70 -9.30
N SER A 474 2.52 24.43 -10.05
CA SER A 474 2.17 25.57 -10.94
C SER A 474 0.93 26.39 -10.59
N ALA A 475 1.13 27.56 -9.96
CA ALA A 475 0.40 28.78 -10.27
C ALA A 475 1.32 29.99 -10.04
N GLU A 476 1.32 30.93 -10.98
CA GLU A 476 2.12 32.16 -10.94
C GLU A 476 1.74 33.10 -9.76
N PRO A 477 2.67 33.99 -9.35
CA PRO A 477 2.57 34.72 -8.09
C PRO A 477 1.81 36.05 -8.25
N SER A 478 0.93 36.35 -7.30
CA SER A 478 0.64 37.73 -6.93
C SER A 478 0.90 37.91 -5.44
N ALA A 479 1.84 38.80 -5.15
CA ALA A 479 2.24 39.18 -3.80
C ALA A 479 1.21 40.17 -3.22
N HIS A 480 0.73 39.93 -2.00
CA HIS A 480 0.48 40.99 -1.00
C HIS A 480 0.48 40.44 0.44
N SER A 481 1.51 40.85 1.18
CA SER A 481 1.54 41.32 2.58
C SER A 481 0.69 40.66 3.67
N ALA A 482 1.40 39.99 4.60
CA ALA A 482 1.38 40.12 6.06
C ALA A 482 0.06 40.35 6.85
N SER A 483 -0.17 39.43 7.78
CA SER A 483 -0.79 39.58 9.11
C SER A 483 -2.32 39.73 9.22
N SER A 484 -3.02 38.61 9.43
CA SER A 484 -4.09 38.49 10.42
C SER A 484 -4.32 37.03 10.81
N THR A 485 -4.64 36.82 12.09
CA THR A 485 -5.01 35.53 12.67
C THR A 485 -6.36 35.10 12.13
N ASP A 486 -6.39 34.35 11.03
CA ASP A 486 -7.65 33.84 10.46
C ASP A 486 -7.74 32.32 10.58
N ILE A 487 -8.77 31.89 11.30
CA ILE A 487 -9.07 30.49 11.65
C ILE A 487 -9.58 29.80 10.38
N HIS A 488 -8.74 28.96 9.77
CA HIS A 488 -9.15 28.04 8.71
C HIS A 488 -10.11 27.00 9.29
N LEU A 489 -11.42 27.25 9.17
CA LEU A 489 -12.44 26.29 9.57
C LEU A 489 -12.51 25.20 8.49
N TYR A 490 -12.26 23.95 8.89
CA TYR A 490 -12.43 22.77 8.02
C TYR A 490 -11.63 22.77 6.70
N GLY A 491 -10.47 23.46 6.66
CA GLY A 491 -9.60 23.47 5.48
C GLY A 491 -10.08 24.39 4.34
N LEU A 492 -11.14 25.17 4.57
CA LEU A 492 -11.58 26.22 3.65
C LEU A 492 -10.68 27.45 3.76
N ASP A 493 -10.51 28.16 2.64
CA ASP A 493 -9.83 29.46 2.66
C ASP A 493 -10.65 30.52 3.43
N ALA A 494 -10.04 31.69 3.65
CA ALA A 494 -10.67 32.77 4.42
C ALA A 494 -11.98 33.27 3.78
N GLY A 495 -12.09 33.23 2.45
CA GLY A 495 -13.30 33.65 1.73
C GLY A 495 -14.45 32.65 1.89
N HIS A 496 -14.17 31.37 1.68
CA HIS A 496 -15.17 30.30 1.77
C HIS A 496 -15.63 30.04 3.21
N SER A 497 -14.74 30.20 4.20
CA SER A 497 -15.13 30.11 5.62
C SER A 497 -16.01 31.28 6.07
N ALA A 498 -15.79 32.49 5.56
CA ALA A 498 -16.68 33.63 5.79
C ALA A 498 -18.04 33.43 5.08
N PHE A 499 -18.02 32.89 3.86
CA PHE A 499 -19.23 32.57 3.10
C PHE A 499 -20.06 31.46 3.76
N LEU A 500 -19.43 30.42 4.31
CA LEU A 500 -20.11 29.37 5.08
C LEU A 500 -20.82 29.92 6.33
N ARG A 501 -20.18 30.84 7.07
CA ARG A 501 -20.81 31.51 8.23
C ARG A 501 -22.02 32.34 7.81
N LEU A 502 -21.97 32.97 6.63
CA LEU A 502 -23.09 33.72 6.07
C LEU A 502 -24.23 32.80 5.63
N LEU A 503 -23.94 31.69 4.95
CA LEU A 503 -24.93 30.69 4.53
C LEU A 503 -25.74 30.15 5.70
N VAL A 504 -25.06 29.78 6.80
CA VAL A 504 -25.68 29.21 8.01
C VAL A 504 -26.55 30.23 8.79
N SER A 505 -26.46 31.52 8.48
CA SER A 505 -27.24 32.56 9.18
C SER A 505 -28.74 32.54 8.86
N ARG A 506 -29.16 31.90 7.76
CA ARG A 506 -30.57 31.78 7.33
C ARG A 506 -30.82 30.40 6.74
N GLN A 507 -32.04 29.89 6.91
CA GLN A 507 -32.44 28.55 6.44
C GLN A 507 -32.75 28.51 4.94
N GLU A 508 -33.11 29.65 4.34
CA GLU A 508 -33.43 29.77 2.92
C GLU A 508 -32.82 31.06 2.36
N TRP A 509 -32.26 30.97 1.16
CA TRP A 509 -31.71 32.10 0.43
C TRP A 509 -32.25 32.15 -1.00
N THR A 510 -32.57 33.34 -1.49
CA THR A 510 -32.81 33.53 -2.93
C THR A 510 -31.48 33.60 -3.66
N ARG A 511 -31.43 33.06 -4.88
CA ARG A 511 -30.19 33.04 -5.67
C ARG A 511 -29.58 34.43 -5.83
N GLN A 512 -30.42 35.43 -6.12
CA GLN A 512 -30.00 36.82 -6.28
C GLN A 512 -29.39 37.44 -5.01
N ALA A 513 -29.82 37.02 -3.82
CA ALA A 513 -29.23 37.51 -2.57
C ALA A 513 -27.85 36.90 -2.33
N LEU A 514 -27.66 35.63 -2.68
CA LEU A 514 -26.35 34.97 -2.58
C LEU A 514 -25.37 35.46 -3.64
N GLU A 515 -25.81 35.70 -4.88
CA GLU A 515 -24.96 36.27 -5.93
C GLU A 515 -24.39 37.65 -5.52
N ASN A 516 -25.22 38.49 -4.88
CA ASN A 516 -24.74 39.77 -4.35
C ASN A 516 -23.74 39.57 -3.20
N ALA A 517 -24.00 38.61 -2.29
CA ALA A 517 -23.12 38.34 -1.17
C ALA A 517 -21.76 37.74 -1.60
N THR A 518 -21.74 36.88 -2.62
CA THR A 518 -20.51 36.31 -3.17
C THR A 518 -19.74 37.32 -4.02
N ALA A 519 -20.43 38.22 -4.71
CA ALA A 519 -19.80 39.33 -5.44
C ALA A 519 -19.04 40.29 -4.50
N ASP A 520 -19.58 40.57 -3.32
CA ASP A 520 -18.89 41.37 -2.29
C ASP A 520 -17.64 40.66 -1.72
N MET A 521 -17.54 39.33 -1.87
CA MET A 521 -16.44 38.48 -1.39
C MET A 521 -15.48 38.03 -2.52
N ASP A 522 -15.66 38.51 -3.75
CA ASP A 522 -14.91 38.13 -4.96
C ASP A 522 -14.94 36.61 -5.27
N LEU A 523 -16.05 35.95 -4.92
CA LEU A 523 -16.28 34.52 -5.14
C LEU A 523 -17.37 34.29 -6.20
N MET A 524 -17.20 33.22 -7.00
CA MET A 524 -18.25 32.74 -7.91
C MET A 524 -19.25 31.88 -7.14
N LEU A 525 -20.54 32.23 -7.18
CA LEU A 525 -21.57 31.57 -6.36
C LEU A 525 -21.59 30.04 -6.52
N ASP A 526 -21.73 29.55 -7.75
CA ASP A 526 -21.88 28.11 -8.00
C ASP A 526 -20.62 27.34 -7.58
N GLY A 527 -19.43 27.90 -7.82
CA GLY A 527 -18.16 27.29 -7.41
C GLY A 527 -17.96 27.29 -5.89
N ALA A 528 -18.38 28.36 -5.21
CA ALA A 528 -18.30 28.45 -3.75
C ALA A 528 -19.28 27.49 -3.04
N LEU A 529 -20.49 27.32 -3.59
CA LEU A 529 -21.47 26.35 -3.09
C LEU A 529 -21.00 24.91 -3.33
N GLU A 530 -20.42 24.62 -4.50
CA GLU A 530 -19.86 23.30 -4.82
C GLU A 530 -18.71 22.96 -3.86
N GLN A 531 -17.76 23.88 -3.66
CA GLN A 531 -16.61 23.64 -2.76
C GLN A 531 -17.03 23.48 -1.29
N ILE A 532 -18.05 24.21 -0.83
CA ILE A 532 -18.61 24.06 0.52
C ILE A 532 -19.38 22.74 0.65
N ASN A 533 -20.16 22.35 -0.36
CA ASN A 533 -20.88 21.08 -0.37
C ASN A 533 -19.92 19.89 -0.43
N ASP A 534 -18.85 19.97 -1.23
CA ASP A 534 -17.82 18.94 -1.32
C ASP A 534 -17.09 18.76 0.02
N MET A 535 -16.69 19.87 0.66
CA MET A 535 -16.11 19.83 2.01
C MET A 535 -17.05 19.14 3.01
N ALA A 536 -18.33 19.48 2.95
CA ALA A 536 -19.34 18.93 3.84
C ALA A 536 -19.65 17.46 3.56
N PHE A 537 -19.61 17.03 2.30
CA PHE A 537 -19.68 15.62 1.92
C PHE A 537 -18.46 14.84 2.42
N ASP A 538 -17.26 15.40 2.30
CA ASP A 538 -16.02 14.75 2.75
C ASP A 538 -15.98 14.55 4.27
N LEU A 539 -16.54 15.49 5.04
CA LEU A 539 -16.47 15.47 6.50
C LEU A 539 -17.72 14.87 7.18
N PHE A 540 -18.91 15.11 6.64
CA PHE A 540 -20.19 14.79 7.28
C PHE A 540 -21.12 13.92 6.42
N ASP A 541 -20.71 13.55 5.19
CA ASP A 541 -21.46 12.72 4.23
C ASP A 541 -22.84 13.32 3.84
N MET A 542 -22.97 14.65 3.90
CA MET A 542 -24.17 15.41 3.51
C MET A 542 -23.82 16.81 3.00
N PRO A 543 -24.61 17.39 2.08
CA PRO A 543 -24.38 18.75 1.57
C PRO A 543 -24.87 19.82 2.57
N VAL A 544 -24.26 21.01 2.50
CA VAL A 544 -24.70 22.19 3.26
C VAL A 544 -25.95 22.81 2.64
N SER A 545 -26.01 22.88 1.31
CA SER A 545 -27.08 23.55 0.58
C SER A 545 -27.58 22.73 -0.59
N GLU A 546 -28.90 22.71 -0.79
CA GLU A 546 -29.59 22.05 -1.90
C GLU A 546 -30.61 22.99 -2.56
N GLY A 547 -30.86 22.80 -3.86
CA GLY A 547 -31.81 23.62 -4.65
C GLY A 547 -31.16 24.74 -5.46
N ASP A 548 -31.86 25.21 -6.49
CA ASP A 548 -31.35 26.24 -7.42
C ASP A 548 -31.94 27.64 -7.15
N ASP A 549 -33.21 27.73 -6.75
CA ASP A 549 -33.91 28.93 -6.24
C ASP A 549 -35.29 28.53 -5.66
N PRO A 550 -35.54 28.66 -4.35
CA PRO A 550 -34.59 29.08 -3.30
C PRO A 550 -33.53 28.00 -3.02
N ILE A 551 -32.38 28.45 -2.53
CA ILE A 551 -31.32 27.58 -2.00
C ILE A 551 -31.65 27.30 -0.53
N GLU A 552 -31.91 26.04 -0.21
CA GLU A 552 -32.26 25.57 1.12
C GLU A 552 -31.01 25.06 1.85
N ILE A 553 -30.82 25.46 3.11
CA ILE A 553 -29.70 25.02 3.93
C ILE A 553 -30.14 23.81 4.76
N ASN A 554 -29.41 22.70 4.66
CA ASN A 554 -29.74 21.46 5.35
C ASN A 554 -29.64 21.65 6.87
N PRO A 555 -30.74 21.56 7.64
CA PRO A 555 -30.72 21.80 9.08
C PRO A 555 -29.95 20.72 9.87
N ASP A 556 -29.82 19.51 9.32
CA ASP A 556 -29.13 18.41 9.99
C ASP A 556 -27.62 18.68 10.09
N ILE A 557 -27.04 19.35 9.07
CA ILE A 557 -25.62 19.70 9.08
C ILE A 557 -25.27 20.84 10.03
N LEU A 558 -26.24 21.70 10.36
CA LEU A 558 -26.06 22.80 11.31
C LEU A 558 -25.79 22.29 12.73
N SER A 559 -26.24 21.07 13.05
CA SER A 559 -25.99 20.45 14.35
C SER A 559 -24.59 19.85 14.48
N GLU A 560 -23.96 19.50 13.34
CA GLU A 560 -22.63 18.91 13.25
C GLU A 560 -21.53 19.98 13.01
N LEU A 561 -21.88 21.09 12.35
CA LEU A 561 -20.98 22.23 12.16
C LEU A 561 -20.78 23.00 13.47
N THR A 562 -19.68 22.78 14.17
CA THR A 562 -19.24 23.67 15.27
C THR A 562 -18.69 24.99 14.68
N LEU A 563 -19.57 25.96 14.41
CA LEU A 563 -19.26 27.28 13.84
C LEU A 563 -19.00 28.36 14.89
#